data_AF-A0A4Z2BDG4-F1
#
_entry.id   AF-A0A4Z2BDG4-F1
#
_cell.length_a   1.000
_cell.length_b   1.000
_cell.length_c   1.000
_cell.angle_alpha   90.00
_cell.angle_beta   90.00
_cell.angle_gamma   90.00
#
_symmetry.space_group_name_H-M   'P 1'
#
loop_
_entity.id
_entity.type
_entity.pdbx_description
1 polymer ?
#
loop_
_entity_poly.entity_id
_entity_poly.type
_entity_poly.pdbx_seq_one_letter_code
_entity_poly.pdbx_strand_id
1 'polypeptide(L)'
;MARPGSGLLVPVNGLGYPPQNMARVVVWEWLNEHGRWRPYGAAVCHHIENVLKGDARGSVVLGQVDGQLSPYVIDLQSMHQFRQDTGTMRPVQRNFYEPSSAPGKGVVWEWENDNGSWTPYDMEICVTIQNAYEKQHPWLDLTSLGFCYLIDFNSMSQTNRQSQRKRRLRRRMDLAYPLIMGSIPKSQSWPVGGSSGQPCSCQQCILVNSTRAASNAILASQQRKLYSGAAGNAGTAGTLTMVRQSNTFAGTSLWSSIIRLLRRQQQQH
;
A
#
# COMPACT_ATOMS: atom_id res chain seq x y z
N MET A 1 47.04 -32.52 42.91
CA MET A 1 46.56 -31.76 41.73
C MET A 1 45.14 -31.30 42.01
N ALA A 2 45.00 -30.03 42.38
CA ALA A 2 43.73 -29.40 42.70
C ALA A 2 43.06 -28.86 41.42
N ARG A 3 41.75 -29.04 41.26
CA ARG A 3 40.93 -28.23 40.35
C ARG A 3 39.92 -27.47 41.21
N PRO A 4 39.94 -26.14 41.23
CA PRO A 4 38.93 -25.36 41.92
C PRO A 4 37.66 -25.30 41.08
N GLY A 5 36.52 -25.35 41.77
CA GLY A 5 35.20 -25.12 41.21
C GLY A 5 35.03 -23.70 40.71
N SER A 6 34.10 -23.52 39.78
CA SER A 6 33.51 -22.24 39.43
C SER A 6 32.01 -22.46 39.36
N GLY A 7 31.29 -21.70 40.18
CA GLY A 7 29.85 -21.83 40.38
C GLY A 7 29.03 -21.26 39.23
N LEU A 8 27.72 -21.57 39.33
CA LEU A 8 26.53 -20.81 38.91
C LEU A 8 26.59 -20.17 37.51
N LEU A 9 25.64 -20.45 36.60
CA LEU A 9 24.27 -19.91 36.62
C LEU A 9 23.41 -20.63 35.56
N VAL A 10 22.15 -20.95 35.92
CA VAL A 10 21.04 -21.22 34.98
C VAL A 10 19.90 -20.28 35.43
N PRO A 11 18.95 -19.88 34.57
CA PRO A 11 19.05 -19.14 33.32
C PRO A 11 18.44 -17.72 33.49
N VAL A 12 18.98 -16.68 32.85
CA VAL A 12 18.21 -15.43 32.70
C VAL A 12 17.37 -15.55 31.44
N ASN A 13 16.06 -15.73 31.63
CA ASN A 13 15.04 -15.52 30.62
C ASN A 13 15.21 -14.13 29.99
N GLY A 14 15.95 -14.06 28.89
CA GLY A 14 15.80 -12.98 27.94
C GLY A 14 14.44 -13.14 27.29
N LEU A 15 13.60 -12.10 27.38
CA LEU A 15 12.35 -11.94 26.64
C LEU A 15 12.65 -11.91 25.14
N GLY A 16 12.99 -13.05 24.57
CA GLY A 16 12.99 -13.31 23.15
C GLY A 16 11.55 -13.51 22.75
N TYR A 17 10.91 -12.47 22.19
CA TYR A 17 9.70 -12.68 21.43
C TYR A 17 9.96 -13.85 20.47
N PRO A 18 9.15 -14.93 20.49
CA PRO A 18 9.28 -15.95 19.47
C PRO A 18 9.19 -15.25 18.12
N PRO A 19 9.96 -15.68 17.09
CA PRO A 19 9.81 -15.11 15.76
C PRO A 19 8.34 -15.23 15.42
N GLN A 20 7.66 -14.07 15.35
CA GLN A 20 6.25 -14.03 15.04
C GLN A 20 6.16 -14.63 13.64
N ASN A 21 5.69 -15.88 13.58
CA ASN A 21 5.50 -16.61 12.35
C ASN A 21 4.27 -16.00 11.68
N MET A 22 4.41 -14.77 11.20
CA MET A 22 3.32 -13.94 10.73
C MET A 22 3.03 -14.37 9.30
N ALA A 23 1.91 -15.08 9.14
CA ALA A 23 1.38 -15.31 7.81
C ALA A 23 1.10 -13.97 7.12
N ARG A 24 1.50 -13.83 5.86
CA ARG A 24 1.26 -12.63 5.05
C ARG A 24 0.61 -13.02 3.74
N VAL A 25 -0.29 -12.17 3.30
CA VAL A 25 -0.91 -12.30 1.98
C VAL A 25 -0.07 -11.51 0.99
N VAL A 26 0.27 -12.14 -0.12
CA VAL A 26 1.10 -11.52 -1.15
C VAL A 26 0.28 -11.10 -2.34
N VAL A 27 0.47 -9.86 -2.75
CA VAL A 27 -0.15 -9.28 -3.94
C VAL A 27 0.97 -8.80 -4.84
N TRP A 28 0.98 -9.32 -6.06
CA TRP A 28 1.82 -8.77 -7.11
C TRP A 28 1.11 -7.59 -7.77
N GLU A 29 1.87 -6.54 -8.01
CA GLU A 29 1.37 -5.30 -8.61
C GLU A 29 2.27 -4.86 -9.75
N TRP A 30 1.71 -4.16 -10.72
CA TRP A 30 2.45 -3.55 -11.83
C TRP A 30 2.21 -2.05 -11.87
N LEU A 31 3.23 -1.29 -12.28
CA LEU A 31 3.15 0.16 -12.35
C LEU A 31 2.50 0.60 -13.66
N ASN A 32 1.32 1.22 -13.58
CA ASN A 32 0.62 1.74 -14.74
C ASN A 32 1.22 3.06 -15.25
N GLU A 33 0.69 3.56 -16.38
CA GLU A 33 1.14 4.79 -17.05
C GLU A 33 0.93 6.04 -16.22
N HIS A 34 -0.01 5.98 -15.28
CA HIS A 34 -0.34 7.09 -14.39
C HIS A 34 0.52 7.06 -13.11
N GLY A 35 1.54 6.22 -13.03
CA GLY A 35 2.43 6.09 -11.86
C GLY A 35 1.75 5.41 -10.67
N ARG A 36 0.79 4.50 -10.91
CA ARG A 36 -0.01 3.84 -9.88
C ARG A 36 0.15 2.34 -9.95
N TRP A 37 0.32 1.73 -8.78
CA TRP A 37 0.42 0.29 -8.63
C TRP A 37 -0.95 -0.36 -8.76
N ARG A 38 -1.06 -1.29 -9.70
CA ARG A 38 -2.27 -2.02 -10.04
C ARG A 38 -2.10 -3.48 -9.63
N PRO A 39 -3.01 -4.05 -8.83
CA PRO A 39 -2.92 -5.46 -8.47
C PRO A 39 -3.19 -6.33 -9.68
N TYR A 40 -2.38 -7.38 -9.84
CA TYR A 40 -2.77 -8.52 -10.67
C TYR A 40 -3.91 -9.28 -10.00
N GLY A 41 -4.72 -10.00 -10.79
CA GLY A 41 -5.73 -10.89 -10.23
C GLY A 41 -5.12 -11.96 -9.32
N ALA A 42 -5.92 -12.49 -8.38
CA ALA A 42 -5.44 -13.45 -7.40
C ALA A 42 -4.84 -14.72 -8.05
N ALA A 43 -5.49 -15.25 -9.10
CA ALA A 43 -4.99 -16.40 -9.85
C ALA A 43 -3.60 -16.13 -10.48
N VAL A 44 -3.41 -14.93 -11.04
CA VAL A 44 -2.11 -14.50 -11.59
C VAL A 44 -1.07 -14.38 -10.48
N CYS A 45 -1.43 -13.83 -9.31
CA CYS A 45 -0.53 -13.76 -8.16
C CYS A 45 -0.10 -15.16 -7.68
N HIS A 46 -1.00 -16.14 -7.62
CA HIS A 46 -0.67 -17.53 -7.29
C HIS A 46 0.31 -18.13 -8.30
N HIS A 47 0.10 -17.88 -9.58
CA HIS A 47 1.00 -18.37 -10.62
C HIS A 47 2.40 -17.77 -10.51
N ILE A 48 2.51 -16.44 -10.34
CA ILE A 48 3.80 -15.78 -10.14
C ILE A 48 4.51 -16.34 -8.90
N GLU A 49 3.82 -16.50 -7.77
CA GLU A 49 4.39 -17.07 -6.55
C GLU A 49 4.85 -18.52 -6.72
N ASN A 50 4.11 -19.33 -7.49
CA ASN A 50 4.50 -20.71 -7.78
C ASN A 50 5.77 -20.78 -8.63
N VAL A 51 5.89 -19.92 -9.65
CA VAL A 51 7.13 -19.84 -10.45
C VAL A 51 8.29 -19.34 -9.58
N LEU A 52 8.09 -18.29 -8.78
CA LEU A 52 9.11 -17.73 -7.89
C LEU A 52 9.68 -18.77 -6.91
N LYS A 53 8.84 -19.68 -6.41
CA LYS A 53 9.26 -20.78 -5.51
C LYS A 53 10.16 -21.80 -6.21
N GLY A 54 9.92 -22.06 -7.50
CA GLY A 54 10.70 -23.02 -8.29
C GLY A 54 11.97 -22.40 -8.87
N ASP A 55 11.86 -21.20 -9.45
CA ASP A 55 12.93 -20.47 -10.08
C ASP A 55 12.82 -18.96 -9.79
N ALA A 56 13.62 -18.50 -8.83
CA ALA A 56 13.64 -17.10 -8.41
C ALA A 56 14.19 -16.13 -9.48
N ARG A 57 14.82 -16.65 -10.54
CA ARG A 57 15.34 -15.86 -11.68
C ARG A 57 14.59 -16.15 -12.98
N GLY A 58 13.47 -16.87 -12.88
CA GLY A 58 12.69 -17.28 -14.01
C GLY A 58 11.89 -16.15 -14.65
N SER A 59 11.23 -16.49 -15.75
CA SER A 59 10.23 -15.63 -16.40
C SER A 59 8.83 -16.22 -16.24
N VAL A 60 7.82 -15.37 -16.04
CA VAL A 60 6.43 -15.76 -15.84
C VAL A 60 5.59 -15.31 -17.03
N VAL A 61 4.98 -16.26 -17.75
CA VAL A 61 4.10 -15.97 -18.89
C VAL A 61 2.66 -15.81 -18.40
N LEU A 62 2.18 -14.57 -18.31
CA LEU A 62 0.89 -14.28 -17.66
C LEU A 62 -0.32 -14.86 -18.42
N GLY A 63 -0.17 -14.99 -19.74
CA GLY A 63 -1.15 -15.61 -20.63
C GLY A 63 -1.57 -17.04 -20.30
N GLN A 64 -0.77 -17.76 -19.51
CA GLN A 64 -1.09 -19.13 -19.09
C GLN A 64 -2.29 -19.19 -18.13
N VAL A 65 -2.57 -18.09 -17.43
CA VAL A 65 -3.64 -18.02 -16.41
C VAL A 65 -4.72 -17.02 -16.80
N ASP A 66 -4.37 -15.94 -17.49
CA ASP A 66 -5.33 -14.94 -17.97
C ASP A 66 -5.05 -14.62 -19.43
N GLY A 67 -5.99 -14.96 -20.31
CA GLY A 67 -5.88 -14.72 -21.75
C GLY A 67 -5.84 -13.23 -22.13
N GLN A 68 -6.31 -12.31 -21.27
CA GLN A 68 -6.14 -10.88 -21.50
C GLN A 68 -4.68 -10.44 -21.29
N LEU A 69 -3.92 -11.24 -20.55
CA LEU A 69 -2.51 -10.98 -20.27
C LEU A 69 -1.56 -11.79 -21.17
N SER A 70 -2.07 -12.41 -22.25
CA SER A 70 -1.27 -13.16 -23.22
C SER A 70 0.00 -12.47 -23.73
N PRO A 71 0.01 -11.15 -24.05
CA PRO A 71 1.23 -10.51 -24.55
C PRO A 71 2.24 -10.15 -23.46
N TYR A 72 1.98 -10.45 -22.19
CA TYR A 72 2.80 -9.99 -21.06
C TYR A 72 3.62 -11.13 -20.43
N VAL A 73 4.89 -10.85 -20.21
CA VAL A 73 5.84 -11.71 -19.49
C VAL A 73 6.49 -10.92 -18.37
N ILE A 74 6.60 -11.50 -17.18
CA ILE A 74 7.36 -10.92 -16.07
C ILE A 74 8.73 -11.57 -16.03
N ASP A 75 9.79 -10.77 -16.02
CA ASP A 75 11.12 -11.23 -15.64
C ASP A 75 11.32 -11.00 -14.14
N LEU A 76 11.45 -12.10 -13.37
CA LEU A 76 11.59 -12.06 -11.91
C LEU A 76 12.98 -11.56 -11.48
N GLN A 77 13.99 -11.66 -12.35
CA GLN A 77 15.33 -11.17 -12.03
C GLN A 77 15.39 -9.64 -12.10
N SER A 78 14.82 -9.04 -13.15
CA SER A 78 14.76 -7.57 -13.28
C SER A 78 13.57 -6.95 -12.55
N MET A 79 12.56 -7.74 -12.16
CA MET A 79 11.29 -7.26 -11.59
C MET A 79 10.54 -6.31 -12.53
N HIS A 80 10.47 -6.69 -13.81
CA HIS A 80 9.72 -5.95 -14.82
C HIS A 80 8.74 -6.84 -15.58
N GLN A 81 7.57 -6.29 -15.88
CA GLN A 81 6.66 -6.79 -16.90
C GLN A 81 7.10 -6.24 -18.26
N PHE A 82 7.34 -7.12 -19.20
CA PHE A 82 7.57 -6.84 -20.60
C PHE A 82 6.32 -7.18 -21.42
N ARG A 83 5.93 -6.28 -22.31
CA ARG A 83 4.91 -6.56 -23.33
C ARG A 83 5.59 -6.95 -24.64
N GLN A 84 5.33 -8.15 -25.14
CA GLN A 84 6.09 -8.79 -26.20
C GLN A 84 5.96 -8.14 -27.58
N ASP A 85 4.82 -7.53 -27.88
CA ASP A 85 4.52 -6.94 -29.18
C ASP A 85 5.01 -5.50 -29.31
N THR A 86 4.88 -4.69 -28.25
CA THR A 86 5.29 -3.27 -28.26
C THR A 86 6.63 -3.00 -27.61
N GLY A 87 7.20 -3.97 -26.92
CA GLY A 87 8.47 -3.82 -26.20
C GLY A 87 8.38 -2.98 -24.92
N THR A 88 7.17 -2.57 -24.50
CA THR A 88 7.00 -1.68 -23.35
C THR A 88 7.31 -2.42 -22.05
N MET A 89 8.14 -1.79 -21.21
CA MET A 89 8.57 -2.31 -19.91
C MET A 89 7.89 -1.55 -18.78
N ARG A 90 7.39 -2.29 -17.78
CA ARG A 90 6.78 -1.73 -16.57
C ARG A 90 7.36 -2.39 -15.33
N PRO A 91 7.74 -1.63 -14.30
CA PRO A 91 8.11 -2.22 -13.02
C PRO A 91 6.98 -3.08 -12.44
N VAL A 92 7.34 -4.20 -11.82
CA VAL A 92 6.46 -4.99 -10.96
C VAL A 92 6.98 -5.00 -9.53
N GLN A 93 6.08 -5.16 -8.57
CA GLN A 93 6.44 -5.32 -7.18
C GLN A 93 5.63 -6.43 -6.52
N ARG A 94 6.21 -6.96 -5.44
CA ARG A 94 5.61 -7.98 -4.58
C ARG A 94 5.34 -7.33 -3.24
N ASN A 95 4.08 -7.11 -2.89
CA ASN A 95 3.67 -6.41 -1.67
C ASN A 95 2.95 -7.35 -0.69
N PHE A 96 3.01 -7.02 0.60
CA PHE A 96 2.55 -7.89 1.68
C PHE A 96 1.44 -7.24 2.51
N TYR A 97 0.38 -8.01 2.77
CA TYR A 97 -0.81 -7.57 3.50
C TYR A 97 -1.14 -8.51 4.66
N GLU A 98 -1.94 -8.02 5.61
CA GLU A 98 -2.45 -8.85 6.71
C GLU A 98 -3.44 -9.91 6.18
N PRO A 99 -3.44 -11.15 6.71
CA PRO A 99 -4.43 -12.17 6.33
C PRO A 99 -5.88 -11.75 6.55
N SER A 100 -6.14 -10.88 7.53
CA SER A 100 -7.47 -10.34 7.81
C SER A 100 -7.91 -9.22 6.86
N SER A 101 -7.04 -8.76 5.97
CA SER A 101 -7.34 -7.67 5.02
C SER A 101 -8.11 -8.17 3.79
N ALA A 102 -8.58 -7.24 2.95
CA ALA A 102 -9.31 -7.53 1.71
C ALA A 102 -8.69 -8.65 0.84
N PRO A 103 -7.39 -8.60 0.46
CA PRO A 103 -6.79 -9.66 -0.36
C PRO A 103 -6.75 -11.04 0.33
N GLY A 104 -6.61 -11.08 1.66
CA GLY A 104 -6.63 -12.34 2.42
C GLY A 104 -8.02 -12.96 2.54
N LYS A 105 -9.06 -12.11 2.55
CA LYS A 105 -10.47 -12.52 2.53
C LYS A 105 -11.00 -12.79 1.11
N GLY A 106 -10.18 -12.62 0.08
CA GLY A 106 -10.62 -12.72 -1.31
C GLY A 106 -11.66 -11.65 -1.68
N VAL A 107 -11.61 -10.47 -1.07
CA VAL A 107 -12.53 -9.37 -1.38
C VAL A 107 -11.89 -8.40 -2.36
N VAL A 108 -12.60 -8.13 -3.45
CA VAL A 108 -12.20 -7.15 -4.46
C VAL A 108 -13.25 -6.04 -4.52
N TRP A 109 -12.78 -4.80 -4.43
CA TRP A 109 -13.60 -3.61 -4.64
C TRP A 109 -13.35 -3.06 -6.05
N GLU A 110 -14.43 -2.83 -6.78
CA GLU A 110 -14.38 -2.44 -8.19
C GLU A 110 -15.33 -1.28 -8.46
N TRP A 111 -14.96 -0.42 -9.40
CA TRP A 111 -15.80 0.65 -9.91
C TRP A 111 -16.12 0.41 -11.39
N GLU A 112 -17.33 0.78 -11.78
CA GLU A 112 -17.77 0.66 -13.16
C GLU A 112 -17.23 1.84 -13.98
N ASN A 113 -16.48 1.52 -15.03
CA ASN A 113 -15.96 2.52 -15.94
C ASN A 113 -17.00 2.92 -17.00
N ASP A 114 -16.61 3.86 -17.84
CA ASP A 114 -17.53 4.50 -18.79
C ASP A 114 -18.01 3.54 -19.89
N ASN A 115 -17.29 2.44 -20.09
CA ASN A 115 -17.60 1.41 -21.06
C ASN A 115 -18.45 0.28 -20.44
N GLY A 116 -18.90 0.42 -19.19
CA GLY A 116 -19.62 -0.60 -18.44
C GLY A 116 -18.74 -1.73 -17.89
N SER A 117 -17.42 -1.65 -18.07
CA SER A 117 -16.47 -2.62 -17.54
C SER A 117 -16.08 -2.29 -16.10
N TRP A 118 -15.90 -3.32 -15.29
CA TRP A 118 -15.52 -3.16 -13.89
C TRP A 118 -14.02 -3.14 -13.72
N THR A 119 -13.51 -2.13 -13.02
CA THR A 119 -12.08 -1.94 -12.80
C THR A 119 -11.81 -2.03 -11.29
N PRO A 120 -10.90 -2.92 -10.84
CA PRO A 120 -10.55 -3.00 -9.42
C PRO A 120 -9.85 -1.74 -8.95
N TYR A 121 -10.02 -1.36 -7.69
CA TYR A 121 -9.17 -0.33 -7.08
C TYR A 121 -7.74 -0.84 -6.88
N ASP A 122 -6.83 0.10 -6.66
CA ASP A 122 -5.47 -0.21 -6.21
C ASP A 122 -5.56 -0.95 -4.86
N MET A 123 -4.62 -1.86 -4.56
CA MET A 123 -4.81 -2.80 -3.45
C MET A 123 -4.93 -2.11 -2.09
N GLU A 124 -4.14 -1.06 -1.84
CA GLU A 124 -4.25 -0.25 -0.60
C GLU A 124 -5.63 0.41 -0.44
N ILE A 125 -6.23 0.81 -1.56
CA ILE A 125 -7.59 1.38 -1.57
C ILE A 125 -8.62 0.29 -1.32
N CYS A 126 -8.48 -0.90 -1.93
CA CYS A 126 -9.34 -2.06 -1.61
C CYS A 126 -9.33 -2.39 -0.11
N VAL A 127 -8.16 -2.39 0.52
CA VAL A 127 -8.01 -2.63 1.97
C VAL A 127 -8.69 -1.53 2.79
N THR A 128 -8.51 -0.27 2.39
CA THR A 128 -9.12 0.88 3.09
C THR A 128 -10.64 0.85 2.99
N ILE A 129 -11.18 0.64 1.79
CA ILE A 129 -12.64 0.53 1.56
C ILE A 129 -13.21 -0.64 2.37
N GLN A 130 -12.56 -1.80 2.34
CA GLN A 130 -13.04 -2.97 3.09
C GLN A 130 -13.07 -2.71 4.60
N ASN A 131 -12.01 -2.10 5.16
CA ASN A 131 -11.97 -1.75 6.58
C ASN A 131 -13.07 -0.74 6.96
N ALA A 132 -13.34 0.24 6.10
CA ALA A 132 -14.40 1.22 6.35
C ALA A 132 -15.80 0.59 6.29
N TYR A 133 -16.00 -0.31 5.31
CA TYR A 133 -17.23 -1.06 5.12
C TYR A 133 -17.53 -1.99 6.32
N GLU A 134 -16.53 -2.73 6.81
CA GLU A 134 -16.67 -3.62 7.98
C GLU A 134 -17.02 -2.86 9.26
N LYS A 135 -16.56 -1.61 9.38
CA LYS A 135 -16.89 -0.71 10.49
C LYS A 135 -18.22 0.02 10.31
N GLN A 136 -18.97 -0.31 9.25
CA GLN A 136 -20.28 0.29 8.95
C GLN A 136 -20.22 1.81 8.81
N HIS A 137 -19.11 2.35 8.29
CA HIS A 137 -19.08 3.77 7.94
C HIS A 137 -20.06 4.03 6.78
N PRO A 138 -20.82 5.14 6.79
CA PRO A 138 -21.77 5.45 5.72
C PRO A 138 -21.06 5.88 4.42
N TRP A 139 -19.87 6.47 4.54
CA TRP A 139 -19.06 6.95 3.41
C TRP A 139 -17.56 6.90 3.75
N LEU A 140 -16.72 7.05 2.72
CA LEU A 140 -15.27 7.11 2.84
C LEU A 140 -14.69 8.15 1.86
N ASP A 141 -13.95 9.13 2.37
CA ASP A 141 -13.24 10.12 1.54
C ASP A 141 -11.79 9.67 1.28
N LEU A 142 -11.45 9.43 0.01
CA LEU A 142 -10.12 8.98 -0.39
C LEU A 142 -9.14 10.14 -0.65
N THR A 143 -9.56 11.40 -0.47
CA THR A 143 -8.73 12.59 -0.75
C THR A 143 -7.44 12.58 0.08
N SER A 144 -7.51 12.08 1.31
CA SER A 144 -6.35 11.95 2.19
C SER A 144 -5.30 10.94 1.71
N LEU A 145 -5.67 10.06 0.77
CA LEU A 145 -4.78 9.09 0.13
C LEU A 145 -4.31 9.56 -1.25
N GLY A 146 -4.63 10.81 -1.65
CA GLY A 146 -4.28 11.37 -2.94
C GLY A 146 -5.30 11.08 -4.06
N PHE A 147 -6.54 10.71 -3.71
CA PHE A 147 -7.58 10.36 -4.66
C PHE A 147 -8.79 11.28 -4.50
N CYS A 148 -9.23 11.97 -5.55
CA CYS A 148 -10.35 12.91 -5.47
C CYS A 148 -11.74 12.24 -5.43
N TYR A 149 -11.89 11.13 -4.71
CA TYR A 149 -13.10 10.32 -4.72
C TYR A 149 -13.75 10.20 -3.35
N LEU A 150 -15.06 10.39 -3.31
CA LEU A 150 -15.91 10.07 -2.18
C LEU A 150 -16.67 8.78 -2.48
N ILE A 151 -16.55 7.79 -1.61
CA ILE A 151 -17.32 6.56 -1.67
C ILE A 151 -18.51 6.68 -0.73
N ASP A 152 -19.70 6.34 -1.23
CA ASP A 152 -20.92 6.22 -0.46
C ASP A 152 -21.34 4.75 -0.46
N PHE A 153 -21.35 4.13 0.72
CA PHE A 153 -21.65 2.71 0.89
C PHE A 153 -23.15 2.42 0.85
N ASN A 154 -23.99 3.41 1.16
CA ASN A 154 -25.45 3.23 1.11
C ASN A 154 -25.94 3.19 -0.33
N SER A 155 -25.44 4.10 -1.17
CA SER A 155 -25.79 4.12 -2.59
C SER A 155 -24.89 3.23 -3.45
N MET A 156 -23.92 2.54 -2.84
CA MET A 156 -22.90 1.73 -3.52
C MET A 156 -22.33 2.45 -4.74
N SER A 157 -21.70 3.59 -4.49
CA SER A 157 -21.19 4.45 -5.55
C SER A 157 -19.93 5.22 -5.16
N GLN A 158 -19.23 5.67 -6.18
CA GLN A 158 -18.09 6.57 -6.09
C GLN A 158 -18.41 7.88 -6.80
N THR A 159 -18.15 9.01 -6.15
CA THR A 159 -18.29 10.35 -6.73
C THR A 159 -16.93 11.01 -6.83
N ASN A 160 -16.55 11.46 -8.02
CA ASN A 160 -15.38 12.30 -8.21
C ASN A 160 -15.68 13.70 -7.67
N ARG A 161 -14.95 14.15 -6.65
CA ARG A 161 -15.17 15.45 -6.00
C ARG A 161 -14.84 16.64 -6.89
N GLN A 162 -14.01 16.47 -7.91
CA GLN A 162 -13.63 17.53 -8.85
C GLN A 162 -14.65 17.67 -9.98
N SER A 163 -15.06 16.55 -10.61
CA SER A 163 -15.99 16.57 -11.75
C SER A 163 -17.45 16.31 -11.39
N GLN A 164 -17.73 15.95 -10.12
CA GLN A 164 -19.04 15.49 -9.63
C GLN A 164 -19.60 14.26 -10.35
N ARG A 165 -18.78 13.56 -11.15
CA ARG A 165 -19.18 12.35 -11.84
C ARG A 165 -19.37 11.21 -10.86
N LYS A 166 -20.54 10.57 -10.91
CA LYS A 166 -20.89 9.39 -10.11
C LYS A 166 -20.70 8.12 -10.94
N ARG A 167 -20.07 7.09 -10.35
CA ARG A 167 -19.89 5.75 -10.93
C ARG A 167 -20.33 4.69 -9.93
N ARG A 168 -20.79 3.54 -10.44
CA ARG A 168 -21.24 2.43 -9.59
C ARG A 168 -20.05 1.76 -8.92
N LEU A 169 -20.25 1.36 -7.68
CA LEU A 169 -19.30 0.63 -6.85
C LEU A 169 -19.83 -0.77 -6.62
N ARG A 170 -18.95 -1.78 -6.61
CA ARG A 170 -19.32 -3.12 -6.17
C ARG A 170 -18.24 -3.76 -5.33
N ARG A 171 -18.70 -4.63 -4.42
CA ARG A 171 -17.88 -5.56 -3.67
C ARG A 171 -18.08 -6.95 -4.27
N ARG A 172 -17.00 -7.62 -4.64
CA ARG A 172 -17.02 -8.96 -5.22
C ARG A 172 -16.16 -9.91 -4.38
N MET A 173 -16.62 -11.15 -4.23
CA MET A 173 -15.81 -12.23 -3.68
C MET A 173 -15.06 -12.91 -4.81
N ASP A 174 -13.78 -13.19 -4.59
CA ASP A 174 -12.84 -13.79 -5.51
C ASP A 174 -11.96 -14.79 -4.75
N LEU A 175 -11.03 -15.43 -5.46
CA LEU A 175 -9.96 -16.21 -4.87
C LEU A 175 -9.14 -15.34 -3.90
N ALA A 176 -8.86 -15.87 -2.71
CA ALA A 176 -7.92 -15.26 -1.78
C ALA A 176 -6.51 -15.24 -2.38
N TYR A 177 -5.79 -14.14 -2.19
CA TYR A 177 -4.42 -14.01 -2.66
C TYR A 177 -3.47 -14.96 -1.92
N PRO A 178 -2.31 -15.32 -2.51
CA PRO A 178 -1.37 -16.25 -1.91
C PRO A 178 -1.01 -15.93 -0.47
N LEU A 179 -1.16 -16.93 0.42
CA LEU A 179 -0.71 -16.83 1.80
C LEU A 179 0.69 -17.45 1.93
N ILE A 180 1.61 -16.74 2.57
CA ILE A 180 2.97 -17.22 2.85
C ILE A 180 3.16 -17.24 4.36
N MET A 181 3.67 -18.35 4.86
CA MET A 181 4.04 -18.54 6.28
C MET A 181 5.57 -18.57 6.39
N GLY A 182 6.13 -17.93 7.42
CA GLY A 182 7.57 -17.94 7.70
C GLY A 182 8.11 -16.62 8.23
N SER A 183 9.44 -16.57 8.43
CA SER A 183 10.16 -15.33 8.75
C SER A 183 10.06 -14.36 7.58
N ILE A 184 9.16 -13.39 7.69
CA ILE A 184 9.04 -12.28 6.74
C ILE A 184 10.41 -11.58 6.66
N PRO A 185 11.06 -11.49 5.50
CA PRO A 185 12.12 -10.51 5.32
C PRO A 185 11.44 -9.14 5.47
N LYS A 186 11.80 -8.38 6.51
CA LYS A 186 11.29 -7.00 6.74
C LYS A 186 11.22 -6.30 5.39
N SER A 187 10.01 -5.85 5.00
CA SER A 187 9.70 -5.06 3.81
C SER A 187 10.84 -5.03 2.79
N GLN A 188 10.86 -6.00 1.88
CA GLN A 188 11.81 -6.05 0.78
C GLN A 188 11.62 -4.86 -0.17
N SER A 189 12.17 -3.71 0.20
CA SER A 189 12.57 -2.67 -0.73
C SER A 189 13.90 -3.13 -1.35
N TRP A 190 13.84 -3.79 -2.50
CA TRP A 190 15.02 -4.19 -3.29
C TRP A 190 15.56 -2.99 -4.09
N PRO A 191 16.87 -2.93 -4.45
CA PRO A 191 17.59 -3.95 -5.22
C PRO A 191 18.42 -4.90 -4.36
N VAL A 192 18.67 -6.10 -4.89
CA VAL A 192 19.41 -7.17 -4.24
C VAL A 192 20.89 -6.79 -4.14
N GLY A 193 21.30 -6.32 -2.96
CA GLY A 193 22.69 -6.25 -2.52
C GLY A 193 22.82 -7.11 -1.25
N GLY A 194 23.86 -7.94 -1.18
CA GLY A 194 24.01 -9.01 -0.20
C GLY A 194 23.73 -8.63 1.26
N SER A 195 23.02 -9.54 1.95
CA SER A 195 23.11 -9.84 3.38
C SER A 195 23.71 -8.75 4.28
N SER A 196 22.91 -7.74 4.60
CA SER A 196 23.01 -7.03 5.87
C SER A 196 21.64 -6.42 6.16
N GLY A 197 21.13 -6.60 7.40
CA GLY A 197 19.78 -6.19 7.80
C GLY A 197 19.56 -4.67 7.88
N GLN A 198 20.14 -3.88 6.98
CA GLN A 198 19.91 -2.45 6.88
C GLN A 198 18.95 -2.13 5.72
N PRO A 199 17.96 -1.25 5.93
CA PRO A 199 17.10 -0.77 4.85
C PRO A 199 17.92 0.03 3.82
N CYS A 200 17.61 -0.12 2.53
CA CYS A 200 18.24 0.64 1.46
C CYS A 200 18.08 2.16 1.69
N SER A 201 19.19 2.89 1.65
CA SER A 201 19.25 4.35 1.79
C SER A 201 19.18 5.09 0.45
N CYS A 202 18.83 4.41 -0.65
CA CYS A 202 18.69 5.09 -1.94
C CYS A 202 17.47 6.02 -1.94
N GLN A 203 17.54 7.09 -2.74
CA GLN A 203 16.51 8.15 -2.78
C GLN A 203 15.11 7.58 -3.06
N GLN A 204 14.97 6.58 -3.95
CA GLN A 204 13.69 5.90 -4.20
C GLN A 204 13.14 5.14 -2.98
N CYS A 205 13.98 4.40 -2.23
CA CYS A 205 13.55 3.63 -1.06
C CYS A 205 13.05 4.53 0.07
N ILE A 206 13.74 5.65 0.30
CA ILE A 206 13.36 6.63 1.31
C ILE A 206 11.97 7.20 0.99
N LEU A 207 11.74 7.58 -0.27
CA LEU A 207 10.46 8.16 -0.71
C LEU A 207 9.29 7.20 -0.47
N VAL A 208 9.40 5.92 -0.85
CA VAL A 208 8.31 4.94 -0.67
C VAL A 208 8.02 4.66 0.81
N ASN A 209 9.07 4.57 1.64
CA ASN A 209 8.90 4.40 3.08
C ASN A 209 8.24 5.62 3.73
N SER A 210 8.62 6.83 3.31
CA SER A 210 8.00 8.08 3.75
C SER A 210 6.53 8.18 3.35
N THR A 211 6.16 7.75 2.14
CA THR A 211 4.75 7.74 1.70
C THR A 211 3.90 6.77 2.52
N ARG A 212 4.41 5.56 2.80
CA ARG A 212 3.71 4.57 3.66
C ARG A 212 3.58 5.05 5.11
N ALA A 213 4.64 5.63 5.67
CA ALA A 213 4.60 6.21 7.01
C ALA A 213 3.60 7.37 7.10
N ALA A 214 3.55 8.24 6.08
CA ALA A 214 2.58 9.33 6.00
C ALA A 214 1.13 8.81 5.89
N SER A 215 0.87 7.81 5.05
CA SER A 215 -0.46 7.18 4.92
C SER A 215 -0.95 6.59 6.25
N ASN A 216 -0.09 5.84 6.95
CA ASN A 216 -0.41 5.27 8.27
C ASN A 216 -0.64 6.35 9.33
N ALA A 217 0.15 7.43 9.34
CA ALA A 217 -0.02 8.54 10.27
C ALA A 217 -1.32 9.32 10.00
N ILE A 218 -1.71 9.48 8.74
CA ILE A 218 -2.98 10.11 8.34
C ILE A 218 -4.16 9.26 8.82
N LEU A 219 -4.14 7.94 8.59
CA LEU A 219 -5.15 7.00 9.09
C LEU A 219 -5.28 7.09 10.62
N ALA A 220 -4.16 7.13 11.35
CA ALA A 220 -4.17 7.29 12.81
C ALA A 220 -4.66 8.68 13.28
N SER A 221 -4.42 9.73 12.50
CA SER A 221 -4.89 11.09 12.81
C SER A 221 -6.40 11.25 12.61
N GLN A 222 -6.96 10.59 11.59
CA GLN A 222 -8.41 10.56 11.35
C GLN A 222 -9.14 9.78 12.44
N GLN A 223 -8.54 8.71 12.96
CA GLN A 223 -9.08 7.98 14.12
C GLN A 223 -9.11 8.87 15.37
N ARG A 224 -8.08 9.67 15.64
CA ARG A 224 -8.05 10.57 16.82
C ARG A 224 -9.06 11.72 16.74
N LYS A 225 -9.35 12.25 15.55
CA LYS A 225 -10.38 13.30 15.38
C LYS A 225 -11.81 12.80 15.63
N LEU A 226 -12.08 11.50 15.50
CA LEU A 226 -13.41 10.92 15.73
C LEU A 226 -13.69 10.63 17.22
N TYR A 227 -12.66 10.46 18.06
CA TYR A 227 -12.82 10.20 19.50
C TYR A 227 -12.75 11.45 20.39
N SER A 228 -12.37 12.63 19.86
CA SER A 228 -12.36 13.88 20.65
C SER A 228 -13.66 14.69 20.57
N GLY A 229 -14.70 14.17 19.91
CA GLY A 229 -15.97 14.89 19.66
C GLY A 229 -17.15 14.51 20.55
N ALA A 230 -17.00 13.57 21.50
CA ALA A 230 -18.11 13.07 22.31
C ALA A 230 -17.74 12.94 23.80
N ALA A 231 -17.64 14.08 24.49
CA ALA A 231 -17.86 14.18 25.93
C ALA A 231 -18.25 15.63 26.27
N GLY A 232 -19.53 15.84 26.59
CA GLY A 232 -20.09 17.13 26.98
C GLY A 232 -19.92 17.43 28.48
N ASN A 233 -19.56 18.70 28.74
CA ASN A 233 -19.84 19.61 29.87
C ASN A 233 -19.91 19.10 31.33
N ALA A 234 -19.14 19.75 32.22
CA ALA A 234 -19.63 20.74 33.20
C ALA A 234 -18.48 21.38 34.04
N GLY A 235 -18.49 22.72 34.10
CA GLY A 235 -18.00 23.59 35.18
C GLY A 235 -16.65 23.35 35.85
N THR A 236 -15.67 24.23 35.62
CA THR A 236 -14.86 24.89 36.68
C THR A 236 -13.94 25.94 36.07
N ALA A 237 -13.90 27.12 36.69
CA ALA A 237 -13.01 28.22 36.33
C ALA A 237 -11.55 27.86 36.62
N GLY A 238 -10.63 28.20 35.73
CA GLY A 238 -9.20 28.01 35.95
C GLY A 238 -8.32 28.36 34.74
N THR A 239 -7.87 29.61 34.71
CA THR A 239 -6.55 30.09 34.23
C THR A 239 -6.09 29.68 32.81
N LEU A 240 -6.12 30.64 31.89
CA LEU A 240 -5.51 30.56 30.56
C LEU A 240 -3.97 30.53 30.67
N THR A 241 -3.35 29.36 30.56
CA THR A 241 -1.95 29.22 30.18
C THR A 241 -1.83 29.13 28.67
N MET A 242 -1.37 30.22 28.07
CA MET A 242 -1.03 30.33 26.66
C MET A 242 0.18 29.40 26.36
N VAL A 243 -0.05 28.25 25.73
CA VAL A 243 1.05 27.41 25.24
C VAL A 243 1.52 27.96 23.90
N ARG A 244 2.62 28.69 24.00
CA ARG A 244 3.47 29.23 22.93
C ARG A 244 3.82 28.15 21.91
N GLN A 245 3.34 28.30 20.68
CA GLN A 245 3.82 27.53 19.52
C GLN A 245 5.25 27.97 19.17
N SER A 246 6.22 27.08 19.38
CA SER A 246 7.58 27.24 18.89
C SER A 246 7.63 26.81 17.41
N ASN A 247 7.62 27.80 16.51
CA ASN A 247 7.92 27.60 15.09
C ASN A 247 9.44 27.57 14.90
N THR A 248 10.00 26.38 14.66
CA THR A 248 11.32 26.25 14.05
C THR A 248 11.42 24.94 13.27
N PHE A 249 10.97 24.97 12.02
CA PHE A 249 11.61 24.20 10.96
C PHE A 249 11.45 24.95 9.63
N ALA A 250 12.50 25.68 9.25
CA ALA A 250 12.67 26.22 7.92
C ALA A 250 13.10 25.07 7.00
N GLY A 251 12.17 24.59 6.17
CA GLY A 251 12.43 23.71 5.04
C GLY A 251 11.88 24.38 3.78
N THR A 252 12.76 24.64 2.83
CA THR A 252 12.56 25.47 1.64
C THR A 252 11.50 24.91 0.69
N SER A 253 10.59 25.78 0.25
CA SER A 253 9.53 25.50 -0.71
C SER A 253 10.04 25.60 -2.16
N LEU A 254 10.40 24.46 -2.75
CA LEU A 254 10.82 24.35 -4.17
C LEU A 254 9.69 23.87 -5.10
N TRP A 255 8.45 24.30 -4.87
CA TRP A 255 7.29 23.93 -5.71
C TRP A 255 6.37 25.10 -6.06
N SER A 256 6.94 26.28 -6.32
CA SER A 256 6.19 27.46 -6.80
C SER A 256 6.75 28.11 -8.08
N SER A 257 7.85 27.59 -8.65
CA SER A 257 8.48 28.19 -9.84
C SER A 257 8.19 27.50 -11.18
N ILE A 258 7.47 26.37 -11.22
CA ILE A 258 7.20 25.64 -12.48
C ILE A 258 5.84 26.01 -13.12
N ILE A 259 4.92 26.65 -12.40
CA ILE A 259 3.60 27.03 -12.96
C ILE A 259 3.58 28.46 -13.54
N ARG A 260 4.64 29.26 -13.39
CA ARG A 260 4.74 30.61 -14.00
C ARG A 260 5.47 30.66 -15.35
N LEU A 261 6.08 29.57 -15.82
CA LEU A 261 6.75 29.55 -17.14
C LEU A 261 5.93 28.93 -18.29
N LEU A 262 4.77 28.32 -18.03
CA LEU A 262 3.90 27.74 -19.07
C LEU A 262 2.65 28.59 -19.39
N ARG A 263 2.63 29.88 -18.97
CA ARG A 263 1.60 30.87 -19.37
C ARG A 263 2.17 32.10 -20.10
N ARG A 264 3.39 32.01 -20.64
CA ARG A 264 3.99 33.06 -21.50
C ARG A 264 4.36 32.61 -22.91
N GLN A 265 4.03 31.38 -23.32
CA GLN A 265 4.25 30.88 -24.68
C GLN A 265 2.94 30.54 -25.43
N GLN A 266 1.88 31.33 -25.22
CA GLN A 266 0.66 31.23 -26.02
C GLN A 266 0.06 32.61 -26.34
N GLN A 267 0.93 33.60 -26.57
CA GLN A 267 0.52 34.95 -27.00
C GLN A 267 1.49 35.64 -27.97
N GLN A 268 2.33 34.86 -28.67
CA GLN A 268 3.02 35.31 -29.87
C GLN A 268 3.06 34.17 -30.90
N HIS A 269 1.91 33.93 -31.52
CA HIS A 269 1.71 33.77 -32.96
C HIS A 269 0.22 33.75 -33.25
#